data_AF-A0A832IMF1-F1
#
_entry.id   AF-A0A832IMF1-F1
#
_cell.length_a   1.000
_cell.length_b   1.000
_cell.length_c   1.000
_cell.angle_alpha   90.00
_cell.angle_beta   90.00
_cell.angle_gamma   90.00
#
_symmetry.space_group_name_H-M   'P 1'
#
loop_
_entity.id
_entity.type
_entity.pdbx_description
1 polymer ?
#
loop_
_entity_poly.entity_id
_entity_poly.type
_entity_poly.pdbx_seq_one_letter_code
_entity_poly.pdbx_strand_id
1 'polypeptide(L)'
;MKKYLSTILAALSAIILIGCSKLQQNVLAPQASQGDIHPAGWTDVNSPNFHGVFIKNNQYNLSTCTSCHGNDFKGGTSGKSCYTCHQGINGPLSCNTCHGDSTGIAPPVDLSGNTSSSSPGVGAHRIHLSGGSISSGVRCSSCHVVPQKAGPGIHPFGVPAIISFSGLSTVVTNAPSSQYYDNTQPTVTPTPFFNPQTLTCSGTYCHGNFKNGNNFSPKWTGSADQAACGTCHGIPPNTSAHKGQTIQTCYKCHYPTLKDANGTMTDSTHINGKLNLYGHELTVW
;
A
#
# COMPACT_ATOMS: atom_id res chain seq x y z
N MET A 1 -69.03 -5.19 -30.49
CA MET A 1 -67.57 -5.40 -30.52
C MET A 1 -66.81 -4.64 -29.42
N LYS A 2 -67.03 -3.33 -29.21
CA LYS A 2 -66.34 -2.55 -28.15
C LYS A 2 -66.55 -3.07 -26.70
N LYS A 3 -67.76 -3.50 -26.34
CA LYS A 3 -68.05 -4.02 -24.97
C LYS A 3 -67.31 -5.33 -24.64
N TYR A 4 -67.09 -6.19 -25.65
CA TYR A 4 -66.37 -7.46 -25.47
C TYR A 4 -64.85 -7.26 -25.43
N LEU A 5 -64.32 -6.24 -26.11
CA LEU A 5 -62.89 -5.92 -26.08
C LEU A 5 -62.45 -5.37 -24.71
N SER A 6 -63.28 -4.53 -24.07
CA SER A 6 -62.99 -4.01 -22.73
C SER A 6 -63.04 -5.09 -21.64
N THR A 7 -63.94 -6.07 -21.74
CA THR A 7 -64.00 -7.20 -20.81
C THR A 7 -62.82 -8.16 -20.98
N ILE A 8 -62.33 -8.35 -22.21
CA ILE A 8 -61.16 -9.19 -22.50
C ILE A 8 -59.88 -8.51 -22.00
N LEU A 9 -59.74 -7.19 -22.15
CA LEU A 9 -58.57 -6.44 -21.68
C LEU A 9 -58.49 -6.37 -20.14
N ALA A 10 -59.64 -6.26 -19.46
CA ALA A 10 -59.72 -6.33 -18.00
C ALA A 10 -59.39 -7.74 -17.47
N ALA A 11 -59.85 -8.79 -18.16
CA ALA A 11 -59.53 -10.17 -17.82
C ALA A 11 -58.04 -10.49 -18.04
N LEU A 12 -57.42 -10.01 -19.13
CA LEU A 12 -55.98 -10.17 -19.36
C LEU A 12 -55.12 -9.44 -18.32
N SER A 13 -55.53 -8.23 -17.91
CA SER A 13 -54.81 -7.45 -16.89
C SER A 13 -54.89 -8.10 -15.50
N ALA A 14 -56.02 -8.74 -15.17
CA ALA A 14 -56.16 -9.51 -13.94
C ALA A 14 -55.31 -10.79 -13.94
N ILE A 15 -55.15 -11.46 -15.09
CA ILE A 15 -54.30 -12.65 -15.23
C ILE A 15 -52.81 -12.29 -15.09
N ILE A 16 -52.38 -11.12 -15.60
CA ILE A 16 -50.99 -10.65 -15.46
C ILE A 16 -50.67 -10.30 -13.99
N LEU A 17 -51.62 -9.76 -13.22
CA LEU A 17 -51.44 -9.46 -11.80
C LEU A 17 -51.43 -10.72 -10.91
N ILE A 18 -52.16 -11.77 -11.28
CA ILE A 18 -52.14 -13.07 -10.58
C ILE A 18 -50.84 -13.86 -10.89
N GLY A 19 -50.22 -13.60 -12.04
CA GLY A 19 -48.95 -14.21 -12.45
C GLY A 19 -47.70 -13.73 -11.70
N CYS A 20 -47.75 -12.57 -11.04
CA CYS A 20 -46.60 -11.98 -10.35
C CYS A 20 -46.61 -12.11 -8.81
N SER A 21 -47.64 -12.70 -8.19
CA SER A 21 -47.76 -12.70 -6.72
C SER A 21 -47.61 -14.06 -6.02
N LYS A 22 -47.21 -15.12 -6.72
CA LYS A 22 -46.78 -16.37 -6.05
C LYS A 22 -45.27 -16.37 -5.88
N LEU A 23 -44.81 -15.79 -4.76
CA LEU A 23 -43.58 -16.26 -4.13
C LEU A 23 -43.69 -17.79 -4.05
N GLN A 24 -42.76 -18.51 -4.65
CA GLN A 24 -42.64 -19.96 -4.49
C GLN A 24 -42.38 -20.25 -3.01
N GLN A 25 -43.43 -20.45 -2.22
CA GLN A 25 -43.33 -20.99 -0.86
C GLN A 25 -43.05 -22.50 -0.86
N ASN A 26 -42.97 -23.11 -2.04
CA ASN A 26 -42.52 -24.48 -2.28
C ASN A 26 -41.27 -24.50 -3.19
N VAL A 27 -40.32 -23.58 -3.00
CA VAL A 27 -38.94 -24.06 -3.08
C VAL A 27 -38.87 -25.02 -1.91
N LEU A 28 -38.67 -26.30 -2.18
CA LEU A 28 -38.34 -27.29 -1.15
C LEU A 28 -37.47 -26.55 -0.13
N ALA A 29 -37.96 -26.41 1.11
CA ALA A 29 -37.08 -26.00 2.22
C ALA A 29 -35.79 -26.78 1.98
N PRO A 30 -34.63 -26.11 1.82
CA PRO A 30 -33.43 -26.76 1.35
C PRO A 30 -33.34 -28.04 2.15
N GLN A 31 -33.55 -29.15 1.43
CA GLN A 31 -33.46 -30.47 2.01
C GLN A 31 -32.08 -30.41 2.64
N ALA A 32 -32.00 -30.57 3.97
CA ALA A 32 -30.74 -30.54 4.67
C ALA A 32 -29.91 -31.72 4.16
N SER A 33 -29.29 -31.56 3.00
CA SER A 33 -28.26 -32.41 2.48
C SER A 33 -27.01 -31.99 3.23
N GLN A 34 -26.73 -32.74 4.28
CA GLN A 34 -25.40 -33.27 4.59
C GLN A 34 -24.22 -32.30 4.41
N GLY A 35 -23.66 -31.89 5.55
CA GLY A 35 -22.35 -31.25 5.67
C GLY A 35 -22.43 -29.73 5.63
N ASP A 36 -21.90 -29.07 6.66
CA ASP A 36 -21.58 -27.66 6.53
C ASP A 36 -20.76 -27.44 5.25
N ILE A 37 -21.19 -26.51 4.41
CA ILE A 37 -20.46 -26.10 3.19
C ILE A 37 -19.03 -25.64 3.52
N HIS A 38 -18.81 -25.19 4.76
CA HIS A 38 -17.50 -24.90 5.31
C HIS A 38 -17.10 -25.95 6.37
N PRO A 39 -15.88 -26.49 6.32
CA PRO A 39 -15.43 -27.48 7.30
C PRO A 39 -15.37 -26.92 8.72
N ALA A 40 -15.36 -27.82 9.71
CA ALA A 40 -15.07 -27.46 11.10
C ALA A 40 -13.73 -26.72 11.21
N GLY A 41 -13.70 -25.62 11.98
CA GLY A 41 -12.54 -24.75 12.13
C GLY A 41 -12.43 -23.61 11.12
N TRP A 42 -13.42 -23.43 10.21
CA TRP A 42 -13.40 -22.38 9.19
C TRP A 42 -13.12 -20.95 9.70
N THR A 43 -13.61 -20.61 10.89
CA THR A 43 -13.43 -19.28 11.50
C THR A 43 -12.31 -19.21 12.54
N ASP A 44 -11.66 -20.34 12.86
CA ASP A 44 -10.56 -20.39 13.82
C ASP A 44 -9.23 -20.15 13.09
N VAL A 45 -8.56 -19.03 13.41
CA VAL A 45 -7.29 -18.62 12.78
C VAL A 45 -6.16 -19.62 12.97
N ASN A 46 -6.25 -20.50 13.98
CA ASN A 46 -5.24 -21.53 14.24
C ASN A 46 -5.58 -22.87 13.57
N SER A 47 -6.76 -22.99 12.96
CA SER A 47 -7.17 -24.22 12.30
C SER A 47 -6.49 -24.39 10.94
N PRO A 48 -6.06 -25.62 10.57
CA PRO A 48 -5.65 -25.89 9.18
C PRO A 48 -6.79 -25.66 8.17
N ASN A 49 -8.05 -25.69 8.63
CA ASN A 49 -9.24 -25.43 7.83
C ASN A 49 -9.66 -23.96 7.83
N PHE A 50 -8.87 -23.06 8.41
CA PHE A 50 -9.17 -21.64 8.46
C PHE A 50 -9.42 -21.07 7.06
N HIS A 51 -10.46 -20.25 6.91
CA HIS A 51 -10.82 -19.67 5.61
C HIS A 51 -9.69 -18.85 4.98
N GLY A 52 -8.82 -18.22 5.79
CA GLY A 52 -7.63 -17.53 5.27
C GLY A 52 -6.63 -18.47 4.59
N VAL A 53 -6.48 -19.70 5.08
CA VAL A 53 -5.66 -20.75 4.44
C VAL A 53 -6.30 -21.18 3.13
N PHE A 54 -7.62 -21.39 3.12
CA PHE A 54 -8.36 -21.71 1.90
C PHE A 54 -8.23 -20.60 0.85
N ILE A 55 -8.40 -19.33 1.23
CA ILE A 55 -8.27 -18.17 0.35
C ILE A 55 -6.86 -18.12 -0.24
N LYS A 56 -5.81 -18.30 0.58
CA LYS A 56 -4.41 -18.35 0.12
C LYS A 56 -4.19 -19.46 -0.91
N ASN A 57 -4.70 -20.67 -0.66
CA ASN A 57 -4.56 -21.81 -1.55
C ASN A 57 -5.35 -21.64 -2.86
N ASN A 58 -6.43 -20.86 -2.83
CA ASN A 58 -7.22 -20.47 -4.01
C ASN A 58 -6.78 -19.12 -4.60
N GLN A 59 -5.49 -18.77 -4.42
CA GLN A 59 -4.85 -17.59 -5.01
C GLN A 59 -5.59 -16.27 -4.70
N TYR A 60 -6.13 -16.16 -3.49
CA TYR A 60 -6.89 -15.00 -3.02
C TYR A 60 -8.12 -14.65 -3.88
N ASN A 61 -8.66 -15.63 -4.61
CA ASN A 61 -9.86 -15.44 -5.41
C ASN A 61 -11.13 -15.53 -4.54
N LEU A 62 -11.82 -14.40 -4.37
CA LEU A 62 -13.06 -14.31 -3.61
C LEU A 62 -14.33 -14.38 -4.46
N SER A 63 -14.23 -14.53 -5.79
CA SER A 63 -15.40 -14.52 -6.68
C SER A 63 -16.33 -15.72 -6.44
N THR A 64 -15.77 -16.85 -6.01
CA THR A 64 -16.57 -18.04 -5.67
C THR A 64 -17.43 -17.78 -4.44
N CYS A 65 -16.94 -16.97 -3.49
CA CYS A 65 -17.65 -16.64 -2.26
C CYS A 65 -18.89 -15.79 -2.50
N THR A 66 -18.86 -14.90 -3.52
CA THR A 66 -19.97 -13.97 -3.77
C THR A 66 -21.24 -14.65 -4.27
N SER A 67 -21.12 -15.87 -4.81
CA SER A 67 -22.26 -16.70 -5.24
C SER A 67 -23.26 -16.98 -4.10
N CYS A 68 -22.77 -17.09 -2.86
CA CYS A 68 -23.59 -17.32 -1.68
C CYS A 68 -23.60 -16.12 -0.71
N HIS A 69 -22.45 -15.44 -0.53
CA HIS A 69 -22.32 -14.35 0.44
C HIS A 69 -22.68 -12.97 -0.12
N GLY A 70 -23.09 -12.91 -1.40
CA GLY A 70 -23.43 -11.68 -2.10
C GLY A 70 -22.21 -10.94 -2.64
N ASN A 71 -22.40 -10.17 -3.71
CA ASN A 71 -21.34 -9.36 -4.33
C ASN A 71 -20.83 -8.24 -3.41
N ASP A 72 -21.62 -7.85 -2.40
CA ASP A 72 -21.25 -6.88 -1.38
C ASP A 72 -20.70 -7.52 -0.10
N PHE A 73 -20.60 -8.86 -0.04
CA PHE A 73 -20.20 -9.64 1.13
C PHE A 73 -21.05 -9.42 2.40
N LYS A 74 -22.27 -8.90 2.26
CA LYS A 74 -23.18 -8.62 3.38
C LYS A 74 -24.11 -9.78 3.73
N GLY A 75 -23.95 -10.93 3.08
CA GLY A 75 -24.59 -12.18 3.47
C GLY A 75 -25.41 -12.84 2.37
N GLY A 76 -25.76 -12.13 1.29
CA GLY A 76 -26.41 -12.73 0.10
C GLY A 76 -27.50 -13.75 0.44
N THR A 77 -27.44 -14.91 -0.21
CA THR A 77 -28.34 -16.05 0.04
C THR A 77 -27.93 -16.87 1.27
N SER A 78 -26.68 -16.77 1.74
CA SER A 78 -26.20 -17.51 2.92
C SER A 78 -26.65 -16.89 4.25
N GLY A 79 -27.05 -15.62 4.25
CA GLY A 79 -27.36 -14.82 5.45
C GLY A 79 -26.15 -14.54 6.35
N LYS A 80 -24.91 -14.89 5.94
CA LYS A 80 -23.69 -14.73 6.76
C LYS A 80 -22.78 -13.65 6.19
N SER A 81 -22.69 -12.52 6.89
CA SER A 81 -21.87 -11.38 6.45
C SER A 81 -20.39 -11.52 6.83
N CYS A 82 -19.50 -11.24 5.88
CA CYS A 82 -18.05 -11.13 6.13
C CYS A 82 -17.70 -9.94 7.04
N TYR A 83 -18.57 -8.92 7.09
CA TYR A 83 -18.39 -7.72 7.92
C TYR A 83 -18.54 -8.00 9.41
N THR A 84 -19.00 -9.19 9.79
CA THR A 84 -19.03 -9.61 11.20
C THR A 84 -17.64 -9.51 11.82
N CYS A 85 -16.60 -9.94 11.08
CA CYS A 85 -15.20 -9.89 11.52
C CYS A 85 -14.38 -8.87 10.72
N HIS A 86 -14.61 -8.74 9.41
CA HIS A 86 -13.87 -7.80 8.56
C HIS A 86 -14.58 -6.46 8.51
N GLN A 87 -14.41 -5.65 9.54
CA GLN A 87 -15.16 -4.39 9.74
C GLN A 87 -14.56 -3.18 8.99
N GLY A 88 -13.49 -3.37 8.23
CA GLY A 88 -12.89 -2.31 7.42
C GLY A 88 -13.89 -1.74 6.40
N ILE A 89 -13.60 -0.53 5.88
CA ILE A 89 -14.50 0.19 4.97
C ILE A 89 -14.87 -0.62 3.71
N ASN A 90 -13.98 -1.51 3.25
CA ASN A 90 -14.21 -2.41 2.12
C ASN A 90 -14.41 -3.88 2.56
N GLY A 91 -14.69 -4.09 3.84
CA GLY A 91 -14.84 -5.40 4.46
C GLY A 91 -13.66 -6.34 4.16
N PRO A 92 -13.91 -7.55 3.63
CA PRO A 92 -12.85 -8.51 3.31
C PRO A 92 -11.89 -8.03 2.20
N LEU A 93 -12.26 -7.01 1.41
CA LEU A 93 -11.41 -6.43 0.37
C LEU A 93 -10.54 -5.26 0.86
N SER A 94 -10.57 -4.94 2.16
CA SER A 94 -9.68 -3.94 2.74
C SER A 94 -8.21 -4.40 2.63
N CYS A 95 -7.28 -3.50 2.29
CA CYS A 95 -5.88 -3.87 2.06
C CYS A 95 -5.25 -4.57 3.28
N ASN A 96 -5.56 -4.11 4.49
CA ASN A 96 -5.04 -4.69 5.73
C ASN A 96 -5.68 -6.03 6.12
N THR A 97 -6.68 -6.50 5.38
CA THR A 97 -7.17 -7.88 5.53
C THR A 97 -6.11 -8.89 5.12
N CYS A 98 -5.28 -8.54 4.12
CA CYS A 98 -4.19 -9.40 3.64
C CYS A 98 -2.79 -8.80 3.88
N HIS A 99 -2.65 -7.48 3.76
CA HIS A 99 -1.37 -6.78 3.93
C HIS A 99 -1.30 -6.08 5.29
N GLY A 100 -0.75 -6.74 6.30
CA GLY A 100 -0.61 -6.18 7.65
C GLY A 100 -1.75 -6.55 8.59
N ASP A 101 -2.23 -5.60 9.38
CA ASP A 101 -3.24 -5.84 10.43
C ASP A 101 -4.14 -4.62 10.71
N SER A 102 -4.90 -4.66 11.81
CA SER A 102 -5.75 -3.55 12.25
C SER A 102 -4.99 -2.25 12.55
N THR A 103 -3.68 -2.31 12.74
CA THR A 103 -2.81 -1.16 13.04
C THR A 103 -2.15 -0.57 11.79
N GLY A 104 -2.13 -1.28 10.65
CA GLY A 104 -1.59 -0.74 9.41
C GLY A 104 -1.49 -1.71 8.23
N ILE A 105 -1.36 -1.14 7.03
CA ILE A 105 -1.39 -1.85 5.73
C ILE A 105 -0.02 -2.38 5.23
N ALA A 106 1.05 -2.33 6.02
CA ALA A 106 2.37 -2.89 5.64
C ALA A 106 3.14 -3.38 6.86
N PRO A 107 3.76 -4.58 6.80
CA PRO A 107 3.25 -5.56 7.70
C PRO A 107 3.95 -5.46 9.05
N PRO A 108 3.17 -5.44 10.14
CA PRO A 108 3.43 -6.28 11.31
C PRO A 108 3.33 -7.77 11.01
N VAL A 109 2.60 -8.19 9.97
CA VAL A 109 2.37 -9.59 9.60
C VAL A 109 2.33 -9.76 8.08
N ASP A 110 3.27 -10.49 7.48
CA ASP A 110 3.26 -10.77 6.03
C ASP A 110 2.24 -11.85 5.63
N LEU A 111 2.08 -12.12 4.32
CA LEU A 111 1.15 -13.14 3.78
C LEU A 111 1.50 -14.59 4.20
N SER A 112 2.65 -14.80 4.84
CA SER A 112 3.09 -16.06 5.42
C SER A 112 2.96 -16.08 6.93
N GLY A 113 2.41 -15.04 7.55
CA GLY A 113 2.24 -14.93 8.99
C GLY A 113 3.49 -14.45 9.73
N ASN A 114 4.56 -14.08 9.04
CA ASN A 114 5.78 -13.62 9.71
C ASN A 114 5.59 -12.23 10.28
N THR A 115 6.12 -11.98 11.48
CA THR A 115 6.03 -10.68 12.15
C THR A 115 7.36 -9.99 12.40
N SER A 116 8.46 -10.73 12.29
CA SER A 116 9.80 -10.19 12.49
C SER A 116 10.24 -9.32 11.32
N SER A 117 10.86 -8.17 11.60
CA SER A 117 11.50 -7.32 10.59
C SER A 117 12.68 -7.99 9.89
N SER A 118 13.17 -9.13 10.40
CA SER A 118 14.15 -9.96 9.69
C SER A 118 13.55 -10.70 8.48
N SER A 119 12.23 -10.84 8.40
CA SER A 119 11.53 -11.47 7.27
C SER A 119 11.37 -10.47 6.12
N PRO A 120 11.69 -10.85 4.87
CA PRO A 120 11.61 -9.93 3.72
C PRO A 120 10.22 -9.32 3.50
N GLY A 121 9.16 -10.08 3.79
CA GLY A 121 7.77 -9.61 3.67
C GLY A 121 7.44 -8.48 4.64
N VAL A 122 8.06 -8.48 5.82
CA VAL A 122 7.92 -7.47 6.89
C VAL A 122 8.94 -6.35 6.70
N GLY A 123 10.22 -6.66 6.88
CA GLY A 123 11.34 -5.73 6.70
C GLY A 123 11.12 -4.35 7.32
N ALA A 124 11.55 -3.33 6.58
CA ALA A 124 11.43 -1.93 6.98
C ALA A 124 10.11 -1.27 6.55
N HIS A 125 9.06 -2.03 6.19
CA HIS A 125 7.80 -1.46 5.70
C HIS A 125 7.20 -0.42 6.67
N ARG A 126 7.10 -0.77 7.95
CA ARG A 126 6.45 0.07 8.96
C ARG A 126 7.09 1.45 9.05
N ILE A 127 8.41 1.50 9.24
CA ILE A 127 9.15 2.76 9.38
C ILE A 127 9.06 3.61 8.11
N HIS A 128 9.05 3.00 6.93
CA HIS A 128 8.90 3.74 5.68
C HIS A 128 7.50 4.31 5.51
N LEU A 129 6.44 3.55 5.81
CA LEU A 129 5.07 4.04 5.64
C LEU A 129 4.66 5.06 6.72
N SER A 130 5.10 4.87 7.97
CA SER A 130 4.80 5.83 9.04
C SER A 130 5.65 7.09 8.96
N GLY A 131 6.87 6.98 8.41
CA GLY A 131 7.90 7.98 8.60
C GLY A 131 8.44 7.97 10.02
N GLY A 132 9.22 9.00 10.35
CA GLY A 132 9.83 9.18 11.66
C GLY A 132 10.30 10.61 11.87
N SER A 133 11.29 10.80 12.75
CA SER A 133 11.80 12.13 13.10
C SER A 133 12.49 12.87 11.95
N ILE A 134 12.89 12.16 10.89
CA ILE A 134 13.69 12.72 9.79
C ILE A 134 12.97 12.70 8.44
N SER A 135 11.80 12.09 8.32
CA SER A 135 11.05 12.05 7.06
C SER A 135 9.59 11.70 7.31
N SER A 136 8.71 12.28 6.50
CA SER A 136 7.33 11.79 6.43
C SER A 136 7.24 10.37 5.86
N GLY A 137 6.06 9.76 6.02
CA GLY A 137 5.73 8.46 5.44
C GLY A 137 5.82 8.44 3.91
N VAL A 138 6.43 7.39 3.39
CA VAL A 138 6.56 7.09 1.97
C VAL A 138 5.33 6.33 1.50
N ARG A 139 4.81 6.63 0.32
CA ARG A 139 3.66 5.92 -0.24
C ARG A 139 4.10 4.56 -0.78
N CYS A 140 3.21 3.57 -0.72
CA CYS A 140 3.46 2.25 -1.30
C CYS A 140 3.85 2.31 -2.79
N SER A 141 3.27 3.28 -3.52
CA SER A 141 3.54 3.53 -4.95
C SER A 141 4.98 3.93 -5.26
N SER A 142 5.75 4.34 -4.24
CA SER A 142 7.17 4.65 -4.42
C SER A 142 8.03 3.40 -4.65
N CYS A 143 7.57 2.22 -4.23
CA CYS A 143 8.30 0.96 -4.38
C CYS A 143 7.52 -0.09 -5.19
N HIS A 144 6.20 -0.05 -5.20
CA HIS A 144 5.36 -1.07 -5.83
C HIS A 144 4.28 -0.44 -6.71
N VAL A 145 3.81 -1.18 -7.71
CA VAL A 145 2.54 -0.84 -8.37
C VAL A 145 1.40 -1.25 -7.44
N VAL A 146 0.67 -0.27 -6.90
CA VAL A 146 -0.46 -0.51 -6.00
C VAL A 146 -1.72 -0.72 -6.83
N PRO A 147 -2.36 -1.91 -6.77
CA PRO A 147 -3.61 -2.14 -7.47
C PRO A 147 -4.74 -1.31 -6.84
N GLN A 148 -5.63 -0.76 -7.67
CA GLN A 148 -6.74 0.06 -7.17
C GLN A 148 -7.84 -0.75 -6.48
N LYS A 149 -7.91 -2.07 -6.75
CA LYS A 149 -8.89 -2.98 -6.16
C LYS A 149 -8.25 -4.33 -5.92
N ALA A 150 -8.60 -4.96 -4.80
CA ALA A 150 -8.43 -6.40 -4.64
C ALA A 150 -9.46 -7.11 -5.52
N GLY A 151 -9.03 -8.05 -6.35
CA GLY A 151 -9.93 -8.85 -7.17
C GLY A 151 -9.25 -9.65 -8.29
N PRO A 152 -9.93 -10.66 -8.85
CA PRO A 152 -9.39 -11.51 -9.90
C PRO A 152 -8.94 -10.69 -11.11
N GLY A 153 -7.69 -10.88 -11.56
CA GLY A 153 -7.12 -10.20 -12.73
C GLY A 153 -6.75 -8.72 -12.53
N ILE A 154 -7.04 -8.11 -11.37
CA ILE A 154 -6.72 -6.69 -11.08
C ILE A 154 -5.56 -6.57 -10.08
N HIS A 155 -5.48 -7.46 -9.09
CA HIS A 155 -4.33 -7.58 -8.21
C HIS A 155 -3.35 -8.59 -8.83
N PRO A 156 -2.13 -8.20 -9.27
CA PRO A 156 -1.17 -9.16 -9.78
C PRO A 156 -0.83 -10.15 -8.67
N PHE A 157 -1.26 -11.40 -8.83
CA PHE A 157 -0.98 -12.48 -7.89
C PHE A 157 0.45 -12.99 -8.16
N GLY A 158 1.44 -12.20 -7.77
CA GLY A 158 2.85 -12.58 -7.76
C GLY A 158 3.34 -12.50 -6.33
N VAL A 159 3.59 -13.65 -5.71
CA VAL A 159 4.44 -13.75 -4.53
C VAL A 159 5.82 -14.24 -5.02
N PRO A 160 6.90 -13.49 -4.78
CA PRO A 160 6.97 -12.20 -4.09
C PRO A 160 6.41 -11.04 -4.93
N ALA A 161 5.96 -9.98 -4.24
CA ALA A 161 5.45 -8.77 -4.89
C ALA A 161 6.53 -8.12 -5.78
N ILE A 162 6.15 -7.71 -6.99
CA ILE A 162 7.07 -7.05 -7.91
C ILE A 162 7.35 -5.63 -7.40
N ILE A 163 8.63 -5.29 -7.31
CA ILE A 163 9.09 -3.94 -7.00
C ILE A 163 9.19 -3.16 -8.31
N SER A 164 8.56 -2.00 -8.34
CA SER A 164 8.60 -1.03 -9.44
C SER A 164 8.70 0.36 -8.82
N PHE A 165 9.91 0.87 -8.76
CA PHE A 165 10.20 2.15 -8.14
C PHE A 165 9.67 3.31 -8.98
N SER A 166 9.09 4.31 -8.33
CA SER A 166 8.56 5.49 -9.01
C SER A 166 8.44 6.71 -8.08
N GLY A 167 8.20 7.89 -8.67
CA GLY A 167 7.95 9.11 -7.93
C GLY A 167 9.17 9.53 -7.11
N LEU A 168 9.03 9.58 -5.78
CA LEU A 168 10.06 10.07 -4.87
C LEU A 168 11.39 9.31 -4.98
N SER A 169 11.38 8.00 -5.26
CA SER A 169 12.61 7.21 -5.36
C SER A 169 13.47 7.54 -6.58
N THR A 170 12.88 8.19 -7.60
CA THR A 170 13.49 8.45 -8.92
C THR A 170 13.74 9.94 -9.16
N VAL A 171 13.78 10.77 -8.11
CA VAL A 171 14.01 12.22 -8.25
C VAL A 171 15.39 12.51 -8.85
N VAL A 172 15.39 13.16 -10.01
CA VAL A 172 16.61 13.59 -10.71
C VAL A 172 17.14 14.87 -10.08
N THR A 173 18.46 14.95 -9.90
CA THR A 173 19.13 16.14 -9.33
C THR A 173 20.35 16.53 -10.18
N ASN A 174 20.83 17.76 -10.03
CA ASN A 174 21.88 18.36 -10.85
C ASN A 174 21.59 18.35 -12.36
N ALA A 175 20.32 18.53 -12.75
CA ALA A 175 19.97 18.74 -14.15
C ALA A 175 20.53 20.10 -14.63
N PRO A 176 20.95 20.28 -15.90
CA PRO A 176 21.50 21.55 -16.37
C PRO A 176 20.57 22.75 -16.24
N SER A 177 19.26 22.51 -16.16
CA SER A 177 18.23 23.52 -15.91
C SER A 177 18.00 23.83 -14.43
N SER A 178 18.72 23.17 -13.52
CA SER A 178 18.48 23.30 -12.09
C SER A 178 19.00 24.61 -11.51
N GLN A 179 18.24 25.16 -10.56
CA GLN A 179 18.72 26.27 -9.75
C GLN A 179 19.80 25.68 -8.84
N TYR A 180 21.05 26.15 -8.98
CA TYR A 180 22.26 25.55 -8.40
C TYR A 180 22.88 24.37 -9.16
N TYR A 181 22.73 24.27 -10.47
CA TYR A 181 23.50 23.33 -11.30
C TYR A 181 25.02 23.45 -11.06
N ASP A 182 25.69 22.30 -10.94
CA ASP A 182 27.14 22.19 -10.82
C ASP A 182 27.66 21.43 -12.05
N ASN A 183 28.33 22.17 -12.94
CA ASN A 183 28.87 21.63 -14.19
C ASN A 183 30.09 20.71 -13.98
N THR A 184 30.61 20.60 -12.75
CA THR A 184 31.68 19.67 -12.41
C THR A 184 31.15 18.30 -12.01
N GLN A 185 29.83 18.18 -11.78
CA GLN A 185 29.16 16.93 -11.45
C GLN A 185 28.19 16.55 -12.58
N PRO A 186 27.98 15.24 -12.84
CA PRO A 186 26.96 14.81 -13.78
C PRO A 186 25.55 15.08 -13.24
N THR A 187 24.56 15.08 -14.12
CA THR A 187 23.16 14.92 -13.70
C THR A 187 23.00 13.55 -13.04
N VAL A 188 22.40 13.53 -11.85
CA VAL A 188 22.16 12.30 -11.10
C VAL A 188 20.73 11.85 -11.37
N THR A 189 20.61 10.79 -12.17
CA THR A 189 19.35 10.10 -12.43
C THR A 189 19.33 8.82 -11.59
N PRO A 190 18.48 8.72 -10.55
CA PRO A 190 18.43 7.51 -9.77
C PRO A 190 18.02 6.30 -10.62
N THR A 191 18.70 5.18 -10.40
CA THR A 191 18.31 3.86 -10.92
C THR A 191 18.02 2.93 -9.75
N PRO A 192 16.85 3.11 -9.08
CA PRO A 192 16.51 2.33 -7.90
C PRO A 192 16.51 0.83 -8.18
N PHE A 193 17.11 0.07 -7.28
CA PHE A 193 17.16 -1.38 -7.38
C PHE A 193 17.01 -2.01 -6.00
N PHE A 194 16.26 -3.11 -5.95
CA PHE A 194 16.21 -3.99 -4.79
C PHE A 194 16.84 -5.32 -5.17
N ASN A 195 17.91 -5.71 -4.48
CA ASN A 195 18.55 -7.00 -4.64
C ASN A 195 17.85 -8.03 -3.72
N PRO A 196 17.09 -9.00 -4.28
CA PRO A 196 16.37 -9.98 -3.46
C PRO A 196 17.29 -11.01 -2.79
N GLN A 197 18.52 -11.20 -3.26
CA GLN A 197 19.48 -12.13 -2.67
C GLN A 197 20.11 -11.56 -1.39
N THR A 198 20.45 -10.28 -1.38
CA THR A 198 21.07 -9.60 -0.23
C THR A 198 20.06 -8.80 0.60
N LEU A 199 18.84 -8.63 0.09
CA LEU A 199 17.79 -7.76 0.64
C LEU A 199 18.25 -6.32 0.78
N THR A 200 19.00 -5.80 -0.20
CA THR A 200 19.54 -4.43 -0.16
C THR A 200 18.87 -3.55 -1.19
N CYS A 201 18.58 -2.31 -0.80
CA CYS A 201 18.09 -1.26 -1.70
C CYS A 201 19.27 -0.38 -2.11
N SER A 202 19.39 -0.03 -3.39
CA SER A 202 20.46 0.85 -3.88
C SER A 202 19.96 1.78 -4.98
N GLY A 203 20.73 2.83 -5.26
CA GLY A 203 20.49 3.72 -6.40
C GLY A 203 19.22 4.56 -6.29
N THR A 204 18.66 4.72 -5.09
CA THR A 204 17.43 5.50 -4.84
C THR A 204 17.74 6.90 -4.34
N TYR A 205 16.89 7.88 -4.66
CA TYR A 205 16.97 9.23 -4.09
C TYR A 205 16.99 9.18 -2.55
N CYS A 206 16.07 8.44 -1.93
CA CYS A 206 15.95 8.39 -0.47
C CYS A 206 17.21 7.86 0.22
N HIS A 207 17.98 7.00 -0.46
CA HIS A 207 19.21 6.40 0.08
C HIS A 207 20.47 7.11 -0.41
N GLY A 208 20.38 8.37 -0.83
CA GLY A 208 21.55 9.20 -1.11
C GLY A 208 22.01 9.19 -2.56
N ASN A 209 21.24 8.65 -3.51
CA ASN A 209 21.56 8.75 -4.94
C ASN A 209 21.03 10.08 -5.51
N PHE A 210 21.60 11.18 -5.04
CA PHE A 210 21.33 12.54 -5.51
C PHE A 210 22.61 13.37 -5.45
N LYS A 211 22.56 14.60 -5.98
CA LYS A 211 23.67 15.55 -5.97
C LYS A 211 24.24 15.75 -4.56
N ASN A 212 25.53 15.46 -4.38
CA ASN A 212 26.23 15.49 -3.08
C ASN A 212 25.77 14.45 -2.03
N GLY A 213 25.00 13.43 -2.45
CA GLY A 213 24.64 12.30 -1.61
C GLY A 213 25.71 11.21 -1.59
N ASN A 214 25.66 10.35 -0.59
CA ASN A 214 26.63 9.28 -0.37
C ASN A 214 26.26 7.96 -1.04
N ASN A 215 25.11 7.88 -1.72
CA ASN A 215 24.58 6.68 -2.38
C ASN A 215 24.66 5.40 -1.51
N PHE A 216 24.20 5.51 -0.27
CA PHE A 216 24.17 4.42 0.68
C PHE A 216 23.23 3.31 0.23
N SER A 217 23.58 2.05 0.54
CA SER A 217 22.78 0.89 0.17
C SER A 217 22.32 0.12 1.41
N PRO A 218 21.19 0.52 2.05
CA PRO A 218 20.70 -0.14 3.24
C PRO A 218 20.18 -1.54 2.95
N LYS A 219 20.28 -2.42 3.95
CA LYS A 219 19.59 -3.69 4.04
C LYS A 219 18.16 -3.47 4.54
N TRP A 220 17.19 -3.95 3.76
CA TRP A 220 15.75 -3.90 4.02
C TRP A 220 15.34 -4.53 5.36
N THR A 221 16.08 -5.54 5.79
CA THR A 221 15.87 -6.25 7.06
C THR A 221 16.91 -5.90 8.14
N GLY A 222 17.67 -4.83 7.93
CA GLY A 222 18.63 -4.36 8.93
C GLY A 222 18.00 -3.42 9.97
N SER A 223 18.82 -2.94 10.91
CA SER A 223 18.38 -2.07 12.01
C SER A 223 18.22 -0.60 11.59
N ALA A 224 17.66 0.19 12.51
CA ALA A 224 17.51 1.63 12.37
C ALA A 224 18.85 2.40 12.32
N ASP A 225 19.96 1.80 12.74
CA ASP A 225 21.30 2.43 12.72
C ASP A 225 21.74 2.81 11.30
N GLN A 226 21.18 2.14 10.30
CA GLN A 226 21.38 2.46 8.89
C GLN A 226 20.82 3.83 8.48
N ALA A 227 19.98 4.45 9.31
CA ALA A 227 19.46 5.80 9.11
C ALA A 227 20.20 6.86 9.95
N ALA A 228 21.37 6.53 10.50
CA ALA A 228 22.19 7.50 11.21
C ALA A 228 22.52 8.73 10.33
N CYS A 229 22.53 9.90 10.96
CA CYS A 229 22.95 11.15 10.32
C CYS A 229 24.35 11.01 9.72
N GLY A 230 24.56 11.51 8.50
CA GLY A 230 25.81 11.37 7.75
C GLY A 230 25.80 10.17 6.79
N THR A 231 24.86 9.24 6.91
CA THR A 231 24.79 8.09 6.01
C THR A 231 24.28 8.46 4.62
N CYS A 232 23.24 9.30 4.51
CA CYS A 232 22.64 9.68 3.22
C CYS A 232 23.41 10.79 2.49
N HIS A 233 23.87 11.80 3.23
CA HIS A 233 24.69 12.92 2.76
C HIS A 233 25.60 13.39 3.89
N GLY A 234 26.68 14.10 3.56
CA GLY A 234 27.58 14.69 4.55
C GLY A 234 26.90 15.74 5.44
N ILE A 235 27.42 15.94 6.65
CA ILE A 235 26.95 16.96 7.59
C ILE A 235 28.15 17.83 8.04
N PRO A 236 28.45 18.93 7.33
CA PRO A 236 27.83 19.38 6.07
C PRO A 236 28.32 18.56 4.85
N PRO A 237 27.63 18.62 3.70
CA PRO A 237 28.12 18.03 2.46
C PRO A 237 29.49 18.60 2.07
N ASN A 238 30.39 17.77 1.54
CA ASN A 238 31.72 18.22 1.12
C ASN A 238 31.65 18.95 -0.23
N THR A 239 31.25 20.23 -0.21
CA THR A 239 31.19 21.08 -1.39
C THR A 239 31.79 22.46 -1.10
N SER A 240 32.17 23.19 -2.16
CA SER A 240 32.68 24.55 -2.04
C SER A 240 31.74 25.49 -1.29
N ALA A 241 30.42 25.32 -1.46
CA ALA A 241 29.41 26.14 -0.78
C ALA A 241 29.33 25.88 0.74
N HIS A 242 29.77 24.72 1.21
CA HIS A 242 29.75 24.32 2.62
C HIS A 242 31.12 24.46 3.30
N LYS A 243 32.15 24.92 2.58
CA LYS A 243 33.50 25.08 3.14
C LYS A 243 33.46 26.05 4.33
N GLY A 244 33.89 25.57 5.49
CA GLY A 244 33.91 26.35 6.74
C GLY A 244 32.55 26.47 7.45
N GLN A 245 31.50 25.80 6.97
CA GLN A 245 30.21 25.74 7.66
C GLN A 245 30.22 24.69 8.77
N THR A 246 29.40 24.90 9.80
CA THR A 246 29.24 23.97 10.93
C THR A 246 27.77 23.60 11.07
N ILE A 247 27.46 22.50 11.77
CA ILE A 247 26.08 22.05 11.93
C ILE A 247 25.18 23.13 12.58
N GLN A 248 25.76 23.99 13.43
CA GLN A 248 25.05 25.09 14.09
C GLN A 248 24.62 26.21 13.14
N THR A 249 25.18 26.29 11.92
CA THR A 249 24.82 27.32 10.93
C THR A 249 23.87 26.82 9.85
N CYS A 250 23.60 25.52 9.77
CA CYS A 250 22.78 24.93 8.71
C CYS A 250 21.38 25.55 8.61
N TYR A 251 20.71 25.82 9.74
CA TYR A 251 19.36 26.42 9.74
C TYR A 251 19.30 27.81 9.10
N LYS A 252 20.41 28.56 9.05
CA LYS A 252 20.45 29.89 8.42
C LYS A 252 20.19 29.83 6.92
N CYS A 253 20.58 28.71 6.30
CA CYS A 253 20.41 28.49 4.86
C CYS A 253 19.35 27.43 4.56
N HIS A 254 19.25 26.36 5.35
CA HIS A 254 18.37 25.21 5.07
C HIS A 254 17.01 25.26 5.79
N TYR A 255 16.57 26.43 6.26
CA TYR A 255 15.20 26.56 6.72
C TYR A 255 14.21 26.49 5.54
N PRO A 256 13.00 25.92 5.72
CA PRO A 256 12.43 25.44 6.98
C PRO A 256 12.79 23.98 7.36
N THR A 257 13.62 23.30 6.57
CA THR A 257 14.02 21.91 6.85
C THR A 257 14.74 21.79 8.19
N LEU A 258 15.63 22.73 8.49
CA LEU A 258 16.22 22.90 9.81
C LEU A 258 15.63 24.15 10.49
N LYS A 259 15.19 23.99 11.75
CA LYS A 259 14.50 25.04 12.50
C LYS A 259 15.43 25.85 13.40
N ASP A 260 16.52 25.24 13.87
CA ASP A 260 17.41 25.84 14.86
C ASP A 260 18.85 25.35 14.76
N ALA A 261 19.72 25.94 15.59
CA ALA A 261 21.14 25.57 15.68
C ALA A 261 21.40 24.20 16.32
N ASN A 262 20.38 23.57 16.93
CA ASN A 262 20.47 22.24 17.53
C ASN A 262 20.20 21.13 16.50
N GLY A 263 19.89 21.48 15.26
CA GLY A 263 19.62 20.51 14.21
C GLY A 263 18.18 19.99 14.21
N THR A 264 17.24 20.67 14.87
CA THR A 264 15.83 20.25 14.86
C THR A 264 15.28 20.29 13.43
N MET A 265 14.83 19.13 12.93
CA MET A 265 14.34 18.99 11.57
C MET A 265 12.83 19.05 11.46
N THR A 266 12.36 19.42 10.27
CA THR A 266 10.96 19.23 9.85
C THR A 266 10.91 18.03 8.89
N ASP A 267 10.34 16.93 9.37
CA ASP A 267 10.15 15.67 8.63
C ASP A 267 9.43 15.85 7.27
N SER A 268 8.47 16.78 7.18
CA SER A 268 7.72 17.07 5.94
C SER A 268 8.55 17.68 4.82
N THR A 269 9.75 18.17 5.14
CA THR A 269 10.65 18.86 4.19
C THR A 269 12.02 18.21 4.08
N HIS A 270 12.25 17.11 4.80
CA HIS A 270 13.46 16.31 4.70
C HIS A 270 13.10 14.99 4.00
N ILE A 271 13.83 14.65 2.94
CA ILE A 271 13.55 13.49 2.06
C ILE A 271 12.19 13.62 1.34
N ASN A 272 11.94 14.77 0.70
CA ASN A 272 10.70 15.02 -0.06
C ASN A 272 10.93 15.31 -1.57
N GLY A 273 12.15 15.12 -2.07
CA GLY A 273 12.52 15.36 -3.47
C GLY A 273 12.87 16.81 -3.78
N LYS A 274 12.82 17.70 -2.80
CA LYS A 274 13.03 19.14 -2.97
C LYS A 274 14.18 19.63 -2.11
N LEU A 275 14.74 20.77 -2.48
CA LEU A 275 15.79 21.44 -1.74
C LEU A 275 15.26 22.76 -1.18
N ASN A 276 15.33 22.94 0.14
CA ASN A 276 14.99 24.19 0.79
C ASN A 276 16.26 24.99 1.06
N LEU A 277 16.31 26.20 0.50
CA LEU A 277 17.41 27.14 0.66
C LEU A 277 16.89 28.57 0.83
N TYR A 278 17.31 29.23 1.90
CA TYR A 278 16.95 30.60 2.25
C TYR A 278 15.44 30.86 2.22
N GLY A 279 14.62 29.88 2.66
CA GLY A 279 13.17 29.98 2.67
C GLY A 279 12.49 29.70 1.32
N HIS A 280 13.27 29.36 0.29
CA HIS A 280 12.75 28.96 -1.02
C HIS A 280 12.80 27.45 -1.17
N GLU A 281 11.72 26.89 -1.70
CA GLU A 281 11.62 25.48 -2.06
C GLU A 281 11.95 25.29 -3.55
N LEU A 282 12.92 24.43 -3.83
CA LEU A 282 13.39 24.14 -5.19
C LEU A 282 12.98 22.73 -5.58
N THR A 283 12.19 22.63 -6.65
CA THR A 283 11.73 21.35 -7.19
C THR A 283 12.69 20.77 -8.24
N VAL A 284 13.66 21.57 -8.70
CA VAL A 284 14.73 21.17 -9.61
C VAL A 284 16.03 21.78 -9.11
N TRP A 285 16.94 20.95 -8.61
CA TRP A 285 18.20 21.34 -7.98
C TRP A 285 19.33 20.37 -8.33
#